data_AF-A0A8I0LA08-F1
#
_entry.id   AF-A0A8I0LA08-F1
#
_cell.length_a   1.000
_cell.length_b   1.000
_cell.length_c   1.000
_cell.angle_alpha   90.00
_cell.angle_beta   90.00
_cell.angle_gamma   90.00
#
_symmetry.space_group_name_H-M   'P 1'
#
loop_
_entity.id
_entity.type
_entity.pdbx_description
1 polymer ?
#
loop_
_entity_poly.entity_id
_entity_poly.type
_entity_poly.pdbx_seq_one_letter_code
_entity_poly.pdbx_strand_id
1 'polypeptide(L)'
;QVVAIASNGGGKQALETVQRLLPVLCQAHGLTPDQVVAIASNIGGKQALETVQRLLPVLCQAHGLTPDQVVAIASNGGGKQALETVQRLLPVLCQAHGLTPDQVVAIASNIGGKQALETVQRLLPVLCQAHGLTP
;
A
#
# COMPACT_ATOMS: atom_id res chain seq x y z
N GLN A 1 12.41 -17.71 2.72
CA GLN A 1 11.15 -16.99 3.05
C GLN A 1 11.01 -16.71 4.53
N VAL A 2 10.96 -17.73 5.42
CA VAL A 2 10.84 -17.52 6.88
C VAL A 2 11.94 -16.62 7.46
N VAL A 3 13.20 -16.84 7.07
CA VAL A 3 14.33 -16.00 7.49
C VAL A 3 14.11 -14.53 7.09
N ALA A 4 13.67 -14.26 5.86
CA ALA A 4 13.41 -12.89 5.39
C ALA A 4 12.33 -12.16 6.22
N ILE A 5 11.30 -12.87 6.67
CA ILE A 5 10.29 -12.32 7.59
C ILE A 5 10.90 -12.04 8.97
N ALA A 6 11.72 -12.96 9.47
CA ALA A 6 12.31 -12.88 10.81
C ALA A 6 13.43 -11.83 10.95
N SER A 7 14.12 -11.49 9.86
CA SER A 7 15.30 -10.62 9.84
C SER A 7 15.01 -9.12 9.99
N ASN A 8 13.74 -8.73 10.15
CA ASN A 8 13.34 -7.33 10.31
C ASN A 8 13.02 -6.98 11.77
N GLY A 9 13.06 -5.68 12.10
CA GLY A 9 12.57 -5.18 13.39
C GLY A 9 11.11 -5.62 13.62
N GLY A 10 10.88 -6.40 14.68
CA GLY A 10 9.58 -7.02 14.96
C GLY A 10 9.33 -8.37 14.27
N GLY A 11 10.36 -9.08 13.81
CA GLY A 11 10.23 -10.35 13.06
C GLY A 11 9.37 -11.43 13.74
N LYS A 12 9.43 -11.58 15.06
CA LYS A 12 8.52 -12.48 15.82
C LYS A 12 7.05 -12.16 15.52
N GLN A 13 6.69 -10.88 15.60
CA GLN A 13 5.32 -10.41 15.38
C GLN A 13 4.88 -10.62 13.93
N ALA A 14 5.79 -10.42 12.97
CA ALA A 14 5.53 -10.69 11.56
C ALA A 14 5.27 -12.18 11.32
N LEU A 15 6.09 -13.08 11.88
CA LEU A 15 5.91 -14.53 11.76
C LEU A 15 4.57 -15.02 12.35
N GLU A 16 4.24 -14.60 13.57
CA GLU A 16 2.95 -14.93 14.20
C GLU A 16 1.76 -14.44 13.36
N THR A 17 1.90 -13.27 12.74
CA THR A 17 0.86 -12.68 11.89
C THR A 17 0.74 -13.42 10.56
N VAL A 18 1.85 -13.80 9.93
CA VAL A 18 1.84 -14.62 8.70
C VAL A 18 1.15 -15.96 8.99
N GLN A 19 1.49 -16.64 10.09
CA GLN A 19 0.84 -17.90 10.46
C GLN A 19 -0.68 -17.73 10.57
N ARG A 20 -1.14 -16.65 11.22
CA ARG A 20 -2.56 -16.38 11.43
C ARG A 20 -3.29 -15.95 10.16
N LEU A 21 -2.68 -15.10 9.33
CA LEU A 21 -3.35 -14.41 8.23
C LEU A 21 -3.11 -15.03 6.87
N LEU A 22 -2.05 -15.82 6.66
CA LEU A 22 -1.77 -16.43 5.35
C LEU A 22 -2.96 -17.24 4.82
N PRO A 23 -3.62 -18.13 5.58
CA PRO A 23 -4.78 -18.87 5.05
C PRO A 23 -5.92 -17.93 4.64
N VAL A 24 -6.18 -16.89 5.44
CA VAL A 24 -7.25 -15.91 5.18
C VAL A 24 -6.96 -15.09 3.93
N LEU A 25 -5.74 -14.54 3.82
CA LEU A 25 -5.33 -13.72 2.68
C LEU A 25 -5.32 -14.52 1.37
N CYS A 26 -4.87 -15.77 1.41
CA CYS A 26 -4.86 -16.62 0.22
C CYS A 26 -6.27 -17.04 -0.21
N GLN A 27 -7.12 -17.47 0.73
CA GLN A 27 -8.46 -18.00 0.40
C GLN A 27 -9.49 -16.91 0.11
N ALA A 28 -9.50 -15.83 0.89
CA ALA A 28 -10.52 -14.79 0.79
C ALA A 28 -10.14 -13.69 -0.22
N HIS A 29 -8.85 -13.50 -0.49
CA HIS A 29 -8.36 -12.40 -1.32
C HIS A 29 -7.49 -12.86 -2.50
N GLY A 30 -7.29 -14.17 -2.66
CA GLY A 30 -6.55 -14.73 -3.80
C GLY A 30 -5.05 -14.40 -3.79
N LEU A 31 -4.50 -13.93 -2.67
CA LEU A 31 -3.08 -13.63 -2.59
C LEU A 31 -2.25 -14.91 -2.64
N THR A 32 -1.08 -14.85 -3.25
CA THR A 32 -0.13 -15.96 -3.20
C THR A 32 0.67 -15.92 -1.89
N PRO A 33 1.19 -17.07 -1.41
CA PRO A 33 2.12 -17.09 -0.29
C PRO A 33 3.31 -16.14 -0.48
N ASP A 34 3.81 -16.00 -1.71
CA ASP A 34 4.94 -15.12 -2.03
C ASP A 34 4.58 -13.63 -1.86
N GLN A 35 3.35 -13.23 -2.22
CA GLN A 35 2.86 -11.87 -1.96
C GLN A 35 2.72 -11.60 -0.45
N VAL A 36 2.21 -12.57 0.31
CA VAL A 36 2.14 -12.46 1.78
C VAL A 36 3.53 -12.33 2.39
N VAL A 37 4.50 -13.10 1.91
CA VAL A 37 5.91 -13.00 2.34
C VAL A 37 6.48 -11.63 1.98
N ALA A 38 6.26 -11.11 0.78
CA ALA A 38 6.74 -9.79 0.37
C ALA A 38 6.25 -8.67 1.28
N ILE A 39 4.97 -8.69 1.66
CA ILE A 39 4.39 -7.73 2.62
C ILE A 39 5.04 -7.90 4.01
N ALA A 40 5.22 -9.15 4.46
CA ALA A 40 5.73 -9.48 5.78
C ALA A 40 7.23 -9.22 5.97
N SER A 41 8.02 -9.27 4.89
CA SER A 41 9.48 -9.12 4.89
C SER A 41 9.97 -7.67 4.96
N ASN A 42 9.19 -6.79 5.56
CA ASN A 42 9.49 -5.37 5.77
C ASN A 42 9.41 -5.00 7.26
N ILE A 43 10.05 -3.89 7.66
CA ILE A 43 9.87 -3.32 9.01
C ILE A 43 8.38 -3.00 9.21
N GLY A 44 7.81 -3.53 10.30
CA GLY A 44 6.37 -3.40 10.56
C GLY A 44 5.49 -4.35 9.75
N GLY A 45 6.03 -5.45 9.21
CA GLY A 45 5.29 -6.43 8.39
C GLY A 45 3.96 -6.91 9.00
N LYS A 46 3.87 -7.10 10.33
CA LYS A 46 2.59 -7.36 11.03
C LYS A 46 1.53 -6.31 10.70
N GLN A 47 1.90 -5.04 10.85
CA GLN A 47 0.98 -3.92 10.64
C GLN A 47 0.55 -3.82 9.17
N ALA A 48 1.47 -4.09 8.24
CA ALA A 48 1.17 -4.12 6.83
C ALA A 48 0.16 -5.24 6.50
N LEU A 49 0.39 -6.47 6.97
CA LEU A 49 -0.53 -7.60 6.77
C LEU A 49 -1.93 -7.36 7.33
N GLU A 50 -2.03 -6.88 8.58
CA GLU A 50 -3.33 -6.56 9.21
C GLU A 50 -4.06 -5.46 8.43
N THR A 51 -3.32 -4.50 7.87
CA THR A 51 -3.89 -3.43 7.06
C THR A 51 -4.32 -3.91 5.69
N VAL A 52 -3.56 -4.80 5.03
CA VAL A 52 -3.95 -5.44 3.77
C VAL A 52 -5.25 -6.22 3.96
N GLN A 53 -5.34 -7.06 4.99
CA GLN A 53 -6.56 -7.82 5.26
C GLN A 53 -7.78 -6.89 5.42
N ARG A 54 -7.62 -5.77 6.14
CA ARG A 54 -8.70 -4.82 6.40
C ARG A 54 -9.07 -3.99 5.18
N LEU A 55 -8.09 -3.48 4.44
CA LEU A 55 -8.29 -2.47 3.40
C LEU A 55 -8.35 -3.04 1.99
N LEU A 56 -7.83 -4.24 1.71
CA LEU A 56 -7.88 -4.82 0.37
C LEU A 56 -9.32 -4.87 -0.18
N PRO A 57 -10.34 -5.37 0.54
CA PRO A 57 -11.71 -5.39 0.02
C PRO A 57 -12.23 -3.98 -0.30
N VAL A 58 -11.92 -3.01 0.55
CA VAL A 58 -12.38 -1.63 0.39
C VAL A 58 -11.71 -0.97 -0.82
N LEU A 59 -10.40 -1.11 -0.95
CA LEU A 59 -9.62 -0.55 -2.05
C LEU A 59 -10.02 -1.17 -3.40
N CYS A 60 -10.27 -2.48 -3.43
CA CYS A 60 -10.71 -3.15 -4.65
C CYS A 60 -12.15 -2.75 -5.03
N GLN A 61 -13.09 -2.75 -4.08
CA GLN A 61 -14.51 -2.52 -4.36
C GLN A 61 -14.83 -1.04 -4.61
N ALA A 62 -14.27 -0.12 -3.81
CA ALA A 62 -14.61 1.30 -3.88
C ALA A 62 -13.72 2.09 -4.83
N HIS A 63 -12.49 1.61 -5.09
CA HIS A 63 -11.50 2.34 -5.89
C HIS A 63 -11.00 1.55 -7.10
N GLY A 64 -11.50 0.34 -7.33
CA GLY A 64 -11.18 -0.46 -8.51
C GLY A 64 -9.73 -0.95 -8.55
N LEU A 65 -9.01 -0.90 -7.42
CA LEU A 65 -7.63 -1.40 -7.38
C LEU A 65 -7.60 -2.93 -7.50
N THR A 66 -6.53 -3.46 -8.08
CA THR A 66 -6.30 -4.91 -8.10
C THR A 66 -5.62 -5.37 -6.81
N PRO A 67 -5.78 -6.65 -6.41
CA PRO A 67 -5.01 -7.21 -5.29
C PRO A 67 -3.51 -7.00 -5.45
N ASP A 68 -2.97 -7.12 -6.67
CA ASP A 68 -1.56 -6.90 -6.96
C ASP A 68 -1.11 -5.45 -6.69
N GLN A 69 -1.95 -4.47 -7.02
CA GLN A 69 -1.66 -3.06 -6.70
C GLN A 69 -1.65 -2.83 -5.19
N VAL A 70 -2.59 -3.43 -4.46
CA VAL A 70 -2.60 -3.36 -2.98
C VAL A 70 -1.35 -4.00 -2.39
N VAL A 71 -0.92 -5.15 -2.92
CA VAL A 71 0.33 -5.82 -2.53
C VAL A 71 1.54 -4.94 -2.82
N ALA A 72 1.61 -4.31 -4.00
CA ALA A 72 2.71 -3.43 -4.38
C ALA A 72 2.88 -2.24 -3.42
N ILE A 73 1.77 -1.61 -3.03
CA ILE A 73 1.77 -0.54 -2.02
C ILE A 73 2.25 -1.05 -0.65
N ALA A 74 1.77 -2.23 -0.25
CA ALA A 74 2.03 -2.80 1.07
C ALA A 74 3.43 -3.40 1.22
N SER A 75 4.09 -3.78 0.14
CA SER A 75 5.39 -4.49 0.12
C SER A 75 6.60 -3.57 0.30
N ASN A 76 6.40 -2.42 0.95
CA ASN A 76 7.42 -1.42 1.24
C ASN A 76 7.48 -1.13 2.74
N GLY A 77 8.61 -0.58 3.20
CA GLY A 77 8.74 -0.04 4.56
C GLY A 77 7.66 1.00 4.84
N GLY A 78 6.82 0.75 5.87
CA GLY A 78 5.68 1.60 6.19
C GLY A 78 4.40 1.32 5.38
N GLY A 79 4.27 0.13 4.78
CA GLY A 79 3.11 -0.24 3.94
C GLY A 79 1.73 0.04 4.54
N LYS A 80 1.55 -0.11 5.87
CA LYS A 80 0.30 0.32 6.56
C LYS A 80 -0.03 1.79 6.27
N GLN A 81 0.95 2.66 6.43
CA GLN A 81 0.76 4.11 6.28
C GLN A 81 0.46 4.47 4.82
N ALA A 82 1.13 3.78 3.87
CA ALA A 82 0.88 3.98 2.45
C ALA A 82 -0.56 3.59 2.08
N LEU A 83 -1.03 2.41 2.50
CA LEU A 83 -2.40 1.93 2.24
C LEU A 83 -3.48 2.85 2.85
N GLU A 84 -3.31 3.26 4.11
CA GLU A 84 -4.26 4.19 4.77
C GLU A 84 -4.28 5.55 4.04
N THR A 85 -3.15 5.99 3.52
CA THR A 85 -3.06 7.24 2.76
C THR A 85 -3.68 7.10 1.37
N VAL A 86 -3.48 5.98 0.67
CA VAL A 86 -4.14 5.70 -0.62
C VAL A 86 -5.65 5.72 -0.45
N GLN A 87 -6.20 5.00 0.54
CA GLN A 87 -7.64 5.01 0.80
C GLN A 87 -8.18 6.43 1.01
N ARG A 88 -7.44 7.27 1.75
CA ARG A 88 -7.86 8.64 2.06
C ARG A 88 -7.72 9.59 0.87
N LEU A 89 -6.61 9.50 0.12
CA LEU A 89 -6.22 10.51 -0.87
C LEU A 89 -6.54 10.12 -2.31
N LEU A 90 -6.69 8.85 -2.64
CA LEU A 90 -7.06 8.40 -3.99
C LEU A 90 -8.30 9.14 -4.53
N PRO A 91 -9.44 9.23 -3.83
CA PRO A 91 -10.60 9.94 -4.37
C PRO A 91 -10.32 11.44 -4.58
N VAL A 92 -9.57 12.08 -3.68
CA VAL A 92 -9.24 13.51 -3.79
C VAL A 92 -8.30 13.75 -4.98
N LEU A 93 -7.25 12.95 -5.11
CA LEU A 93 -6.28 13.06 -6.20
C LEU A 93 -6.91 12.80 -7.57
N CYS A 94 -7.84 11.85 -7.66
CA CYS A 94 -8.55 11.58 -8.91
C CYS A 94 -9.54 12.69 -9.26
N GLN A 95 -10.37 13.13 -8.30
CA GLN A 95 -11.45 14.09 -8.57
C GLN A 95 -10.94 15.53 -8.72
N ALA A 96 -10.01 15.96 -7.86
CA ALA A 96 -9.55 17.35 -7.83
C ALA A 96 -8.32 17.60 -8.71
N HIS A 97 -7.53 16.56 -9.00
CA HIS A 97 -6.27 16.70 -9.73
C HIS A 97 -6.19 15.85 -11.00
N GLY A 98 -7.23 15.09 -11.33
CA GLY A 98 -7.30 14.34 -12.58
C GLY A 98 -6.31 13.17 -12.68
N LEU A 99 -5.69 12.77 -11.58
CA LEU A 99 -4.80 11.60 -11.57
C LEU A 99 -5.60 10.31 -11.76
N THR A 100 -5.00 9.33 -12.41
CA THR A 100 -5.58 7.98 -12.51
C THR A 100 -5.27 7.17 -11.24
N PRO A 101 -6.10 6.17 -10.88
CA PRO A 101 -5.78 5.25 -9.80
C PRO A 101 -4.38 4.61 -9.94
N ASP A 102 -3.99 4.27 -11.17
CA ASP A 102 -2.67 3.70 -11.47
C ASP A 102 -1.51 4.66 -11.16
N GLN A 103 -1.66 5.95 -11.47
CA GLN A 103 -0.67 6.97 -11.09
C GLN A 103 -0.55 7.08 -9.57
N VAL A 104 -1.68 7.07 -8.85
CA VAL A 104 -1.70 7.10 -7.38
C VAL A 104 -1.00 5.85 -6.80
N VAL A 105 -1.28 4.67 -7.35
CA VAL A 105 -0.61 3.41 -6.97
C VAL A 105 0.89 3.50 -7.21
N ALA A 106 1.32 4.00 -8.38
CA ALA A 106 2.73 4.13 -8.73
C ALA A 106 3.48 5.05 -7.74
N ILE A 107 2.88 6.17 -7.34
CA ILE A 107 3.45 7.06 -6.31
C ILE A 107 3.55 6.33 -4.96
N ALA A 108 2.48 5.64 -4.57
CA ALA A 108 2.36 4.98 -3.28
C ALA A 108 3.25 3.73 -3.11
N SER A 109 3.61 3.07 -4.22
CA SER A 109 4.35 1.79 -4.24
C SER A 109 5.86 1.96 -4.05
N ASN A 110 6.28 2.97 -3.30
CA ASN A 110 7.68 3.27 -2.98
C ASN A 110 7.87 3.42 -1.47
N ILE A 111 9.13 3.33 -1.03
CA ILE A 111 9.49 3.72 0.34
C ILE A 111 9.07 5.17 0.58
N GLY A 112 8.30 5.41 1.64
CA GLY A 112 7.77 6.74 1.93
C GLY A 112 6.56 7.14 1.07
N GLY A 113 5.86 6.19 0.43
CA GLY A 113 4.70 6.46 -0.42
C GLY A 113 3.63 7.36 0.20
N LYS A 114 3.40 7.29 1.52
CA LYS A 114 2.55 8.25 2.26
C LYS A 114 3.00 9.70 2.04
N GLN A 115 4.29 9.97 2.26
CA GLN A 115 4.86 11.31 2.19
C GLN A 115 4.81 11.84 0.75
N ALA A 116 5.07 10.95 -0.22
CA ALA A 116 4.96 11.27 -1.63
C ALA A 116 3.53 11.69 -2.01
N LEU A 117 2.52 10.91 -1.62
CA LEU A 117 1.11 11.23 -1.87
C LEU A 117 0.67 12.55 -1.22
N GLU A 118 0.99 12.76 0.07
CA GLU A 118 0.66 14.00 0.79
C GLU A 118 1.33 15.22 0.15
N THR A 119 2.56 15.05 -0.34
CA THR A 119 3.30 16.12 -1.03
C THR A 119 2.71 16.41 -2.41
N VAL A 120 2.37 15.39 -3.20
CA VAL A 120 1.71 15.55 -4.50
C VAL A 120 0.40 16.30 -4.33
N GLN A 121 -0.47 15.88 -3.40
CA GLN A 121 -1.73 16.57 -3.13
C GLN A 121 -1.53 18.07 -2.83
N ARG A 122 -0.50 18.41 -2.05
CA ARG A 122 -0.22 19.79 -1.64
C ARG A 122 0.40 20.63 -2.76
N LEU A 123 1.35 20.07 -3.50
CA LEU A 123 2.19 20.85 -4.42
C LEU A 123 1.69 20.80 -5.87
N LEU A 124 0.93 19.78 -6.27
CA LEU A 124 0.48 19.63 -7.65
C LEU A 124 -0.28 20.86 -8.17
N PRO A 125 -1.22 21.48 -7.42
CA PRO A 125 -1.88 22.71 -7.89
C PRO A 125 -0.90 23.87 -8.12
N VAL A 126 0.08 24.04 -7.23
CA VAL A 126 1.08 25.11 -7.32
C VAL A 126 1.99 24.88 -8.52
N LEU A 127 2.45 23.65 -8.72
CA LEU A 127 3.33 23.29 -9.83
C LEU A 127 2.64 23.43 -11.20
N CYS A 128 1.37 23.04 -11.29
CA CYS A 128 0.59 23.22 -12.52
C CYS A 128 0.34 24.70 -12.81
N GLN A 129 -0.04 25.50 -11.81
CA GLN A 129 -0.40 26.90 -12.00
C GLN A 129 0.83 27.81 -12.22
N ALA A 130 1.87 27.65 -11.40
CA ALA A 130 3.03 28.55 -11.41
C ALA A 130 4.10 28.14 -12.44
N HIS A 131 4.17 26.85 -12.79
CA HIS A 131 5.22 26.31 -13.63
C HIS A 131 4.73 25.57 -14.88
N GLY A 132 3.41 25.47 -15.09
CA GLY A 132 2.84 24.86 -16.30
C GLY A 132 3.07 23.36 -16.43
N LEU A 133 3.39 22.66 -15.32
CA LEU A 133 3.58 21.21 -15.32
C LEU A 133 2.23 20.48 -15.46
N THR A 134 2.25 19.29 -16.06
CA THR A 134 1.07 18.43 -16.20
C THR A 134 1.01 17.39 -15.08
N PRO A 135 -0.20 17.01 -14.61
CA PRO A 135 -0.40 15.89 -13.70
C PRO A 135 0.05 14.52 -14.23
#